data_AF-A0A954GTI9-F1
#
_entry.id   AF-A0A954GTI9-F1
#
_cell.length_a   1.000
_cell.length_b   1.000
_cell.length_c   1.000
_cell.angle_alpha   90.00
_cell.angle_beta   90.00
_cell.angle_gamma   90.00
#
_symmetry.space_group_name_H-M   'P 1'
#
loop_
_entity.id
_entity.type
_entity.pdbx_description
1 polymer ?
#
loop_
_entity_poly.entity_id
_entity_poly.type
_entity_poly.pdbx_seq_one_letter_code
_entity_poly.pdbx_strand_id
1 'polypeptide(L)'
;MISPDDKYNQDLVNLVQPPDWENPRPQGRYDLVVIGGGTAGLVSAAGAAGLGAKVALIEKHLLGGDCLNTGCVPSKSLIAAARRVHAVRTASKFGVRISEPIEVDFPTIMERMRAQRSHIAHHDSAARFQGLGVDVFLGDAAFADDGQSVVVNDVPISFWKTVVCTGARAHVPDIPGLAAVGYLTNETLFSLTEQPRRLAVIGGGPI
;
A
#
# COMPACT_ATOMS: atom_id res chain seq x y z
N MET A 1 6.36 10.96 -2.56
CA MET A 1 6.54 11.09 -1.10
C MET A 1 5.17 11.00 -0.44
N ILE A 2 5.01 10.19 0.61
CA ILE A 2 3.72 9.99 1.30
C ILE A 2 3.52 11.13 2.31
N SER A 3 2.32 11.70 2.38
CA SER A 3 1.95 12.73 3.36
C SER A 3 1.23 12.13 4.58
N PRO A 4 1.43 12.66 5.81
CA PRO A 4 2.43 13.66 6.18
C PRO A 4 3.86 13.08 6.18
N ASP A 5 4.87 13.93 6.09
CA ASP A 5 6.28 13.52 6.24
C ASP A 5 6.64 13.37 7.73
N ASP A 6 6.12 12.31 8.34
CA ASP A 6 6.45 11.93 9.71
C ASP A 6 7.36 10.69 9.75
N LYS A 7 7.92 10.42 10.94
CA LYS A 7 8.81 9.28 11.16
C LYS A 7 8.22 7.96 10.64
N TYR A 8 6.93 7.71 10.85
CA TYR A 8 6.33 6.43 10.48
C TYR A 8 6.21 6.27 8.97
N ASN A 9 5.91 7.35 8.24
CA ASN A 9 5.91 7.34 6.78
C ASN A 9 7.32 7.26 6.21
N GLN A 10 8.31 7.91 6.84
CA GLN A 10 9.73 7.74 6.47
C GLN A 10 10.18 6.29 6.66
N ASP A 11 9.91 5.70 7.82
CA ASP A 11 10.21 4.30 8.13
C ASP A 11 9.53 3.35 7.12
N LEU A 12 8.27 3.61 6.75
CA LEU A 12 7.56 2.84 5.73
C LEU A 12 8.29 2.93 4.38
N VAL A 13 8.55 4.14 3.88
CA VAL A 13 9.20 4.35 2.57
C VAL A 13 10.58 3.69 2.54
N ASN A 14 11.37 3.83 3.60
CA ASN A 14 12.68 3.20 3.72
C ASN A 14 12.65 1.66 3.65
N LEU A 15 11.51 1.03 3.89
CA LEU A 15 11.33 -0.42 3.77
C LEU A 15 10.79 -0.84 2.41
N VAL A 16 9.76 -0.14 1.89
CA VAL A 16 8.96 -0.62 0.76
C VAL A 16 9.25 0.10 -0.55
N GLN A 17 9.99 1.20 -0.52
CA GLN A 17 10.53 1.91 -1.67
C GLN A 17 11.79 2.69 -1.23
N PRO A 18 12.88 1.99 -0.85
CA PRO A 18 14.05 2.65 -0.28
C PRO A 18 14.65 3.64 -1.29
N PRO A 19 14.94 4.90 -0.90
CA PRO A 19 15.37 5.94 -1.83
C PRO A 19 16.77 5.68 -2.42
N ASP A 20 17.58 4.90 -1.73
CA ASP A 20 18.92 4.44 -2.08
C ASP A 20 18.92 3.02 -2.68
N TRP A 21 17.75 2.48 -3.05
CA TRP A 21 17.66 1.16 -3.67
C TRP A 21 18.28 1.17 -5.07
N GLU A 22 19.35 0.40 -5.24
CA GLU A 22 19.94 0.13 -6.54
C GLU A 22 19.29 -1.12 -7.15
N ASN A 23 18.58 -0.94 -8.27
CA ASN A 23 18.02 -2.07 -9.00
C ASN A 23 19.15 -3.06 -9.39
N PRO A 24 18.94 -4.38 -9.22
CA PRO A 24 19.92 -5.36 -9.61
C PRO A 24 20.13 -5.34 -11.13
N ARG A 25 21.31 -5.78 -11.57
CA ARG A 25 21.53 -6.01 -13.01
C ARG A 25 20.84 -7.31 -13.41
N PRO A 26 19.98 -7.33 -14.44
CA PRO A 26 19.36 -8.57 -14.92
C PRO A 26 20.44 -9.58 -15.31
N GLN A 27 20.33 -10.80 -14.81
CA GLN A 27 21.28 -11.87 -15.11
C GLN A 27 20.61 -12.97 -15.92
N GLY A 28 20.69 -12.89 -17.25
CA GLY A 28 20.04 -13.88 -18.11
C GLY A 28 18.52 -13.85 -18.02
N ARG A 29 17.89 -14.97 -18.37
CA ARG A 29 16.43 -15.08 -18.45
C ARG A 29 15.85 -15.50 -17.11
N TYR A 30 14.82 -14.78 -16.65
CA TYR A 30 14.06 -15.14 -15.46
C TYR A 30 13.06 -16.24 -15.77
N ASP A 31 12.81 -17.13 -14.82
CA ASP A 31 11.74 -18.12 -14.92
C ASP A 31 10.38 -17.44 -14.78
N LEU A 32 10.29 -16.46 -13.86
CA LEU A 32 9.10 -15.66 -13.62
C LEU A 32 9.44 -14.18 -13.45
N VAL A 33 8.79 -13.33 -14.25
CA VAL A 33 8.68 -11.88 -13.99
C VAL A 33 7.31 -11.58 -13.40
N VAL A 34 7.29 -10.95 -12.23
CA VAL A 34 6.08 -10.49 -11.53
C VAL A 34 5.96 -8.97 -11.69
N ILE A 35 4.88 -8.49 -12.31
CA ILE A 35 4.63 -7.06 -12.49
C ILE A 35 3.61 -6.59 -11.45
N GLY A 36 4.04 -5.81 -10.47
CA GLY A 36 3.25 -5.31 -9.35
C GLY A 36 3.58 -6.05 -8.04
N GLY A 37 3.97 -5.30 -7.03
CA GLY A 37 4.36 -5.73 -5.69
C GLY A 37 3.27 -5.60 -4.63
N GLY A 38 2.01 -5.75 -5.03
CA GLY A 38 0.88 -5.97 -4.12
C GLY A 38 0.77 -7.43 -3.65
N THR A 39 -0.26 -7.76 -2.88
CA THR A 39 -0.43 -9.10 -2.26
C THR A 39 -0.26 -10.26 -3.25
N ALA A 40 -0.89 -10.20 -4.42
CA ALA A 40 -0.77 -11.26 -5.43
C ALA A 40 0.67 -11.40 -5.97
N GLY A 41 1.36 -10.28 -6.20
CA GLY A 41 2.72 -10.29 -6.70
C GLY A 41 3.73 -10.76 -5.68
N LEU A 42 3.64 -10.26 -4.45
CA LEU A 42 4.49 -10.68 -3.33
C LEU A 42 4.35 -12.18 -3.04
N VAL A 43 3.13 -12.71 -3.02
CA VAL A 43 2.91 -14.16 -2.83
C VAL A 43 3.44 -14.97 -4.01
N SER A 44 3.21 -14.52 -5.25
CA SER A 44 3.71 -15.20 -6.45
C SER A 44 5.24 -15.24 -6.49
N ALA A 45 5.89 -14.11 -6.17
CA ALA A 45 7.34 -14.01 -6.17
C ALA A 45 7.98 -14.89 -5.09
N ALA A 46 7.50 -14.80 -3.85
CA ALA A 46 8.00 -15.61 -2.74
C ALA A 46 7.75 -17.11 -2.98
N GLY A 47 6.57 -17.47 -3.49
CA GLY A 47 6.22 -18.86 -3.79
C GLY A 47 7.09 -19.46 -4.90
N ALA A 48 7.30 -18.72 -6.00
CA ALA A 48 8.15 -19.18 -7.09
C ALA A 48 9.62 -19.29 -6.68
N ALA A 49 10.16 -18.30 -5.97
CA ALA A 49 11.53 -18.34 -5.46
C ALA A 49 11.75 -19.49 -4.47
N GLY A 50 10.78 -19.76 -3.60
CA GLY A 50 10.81 -20.90 -2.66
C GLY A 50 10.81 -22.27 -3.36
N LEU A 51 10.35 -22.36 -4.61
CA LEU A 51 10.45 -23.55 -5.45
C LEU A 51 11.73 -23.60 -6.29
N GLY A 52 12.64 -22.64 -6.12
CA GLY A 52 13.93 -22.57 -6.81
C GLY A 52 13.90 -21.83 -8.15
N ALA A 53 12.79 -21.17 -8.50
CA ALA A 53 12.71 -20.37 -9.72
C ALA A 53 13.54 -19.09 -9.60
N LYS A 54 14.15 -18.64 -10.71
CA LYS A 54 14.75 -17.32 -10.80
C LYS A 54 13.65 -16.28 -11.02
N VAL A 55 13.43 -15.41 -10.04
CA VAL A 55 12.30 -14.47 -10.03
C VAL A 55 12.77 -13.02 -10.08
N ALA A 56 12.13 -12.22 -10.94
CA ALA A 56 12.17 -10.77 -10.88
C ALA A 56 10.82 -10.23 -10.42
N LEU A 57 10.81 -9.36 -9.42
CA LEU A 57 9.63 -8.63 -8.94
C LEU A 57 9.79 -7.15 -9.30
N ILE A 58 8.79 -6.57 -9.95
CA ILE A 58 8.81 -5.18 -10.40
C ILE A 58 7.69 -4.40 -9.70
N GLU A 59 8.02 -3.27 -9.06
CA GLU A 59 7.05 -2.37 -8.42
C GLU A 59 7.37 -0.91 -8.71
N LYS A 60 6.38 -0.13 -9.13
CA LYS A 60 6.54 1.28 -9.54
C LYS A 60 6.32 2.30 -8.41
N HIS A 61 5.66 1.88 -7.34
CA HIS A 61 5.31 2.70 -6.18
C HIS A 61 5.86 2.03 -4.91
N LEU A 62 4.98 1.69 -3.98
CA LEU A 62 5.32 1.10 -2.69
C LEU A 62 5.02 -0.40 -2.73
N LEU A 63 5.99 -1.23 -2.35
CA LEU A 63 5.72 -2.64 -2.08
C LEU A 63 4.64 -2.79 -1.00
N GLY A 64 3.93 -3.93 -1.04
CA GLY A 64 2.75 -4.21 -0.21
C GLY A 64 1.44 -3.81 -0.89
N GLY A 65 1.49 -2.97 -1.93
CA GLY A 65 0.33 -2.52 -2.71
C GLY A 65 -0.77 -1.90 -1.85
N ASP A 66 -2.02 -1.96 -2.31
CA ASP A 66 -3.14 -1.35 -1.59
C ASP A 66 -3.33 -1.92 -0.19
N CYS A 67 -3.14 -3.24 -0.02
CA CYS A 67 -3.39 -3.92 1.25
C CYS A 67 -2.62 -3.27 2.41
N LEU A 68 -1.31 -3.04 2.21
CA LEU A 68 -0.45 -2.37 3.18
C LEU A 68 -0.68 -0.85 3.19
N ASN A 69 -0.72 -0.23 2.01
CA ASN A 69 -0.51 1.21 1.90
C ASN A 69 -1.81 2.03 2.01
N THR A 70 -2.90 1.60 1.36
CA THR A 70 -4.09 2.42 1.08
C THR A 70 -5.42 1.65 1.22
N GLY A 71 -5.40 0.51 1.92
CA GLY A 71 -6.51 -0.43 1.97
C GLY A 71 -6.64 -1.11 3.32
N CYS A 72 -6.38 -2.42 3.38
CA CYS A 72 -6.70 -3.27 4.53
C CYS A 72 -6.08 -2.77 5.84
N VAL A 73 -4.77 -2.55 5.86
CA VAL A 73 -4.03 -2.16 7.07
C VAL A 73 -4.50 -0.81 7.62
N PRO A 74 -4.48 0.28 6.85
CA PRO A 74 -4.91 1.57 7.37
C PRO A 74 -6.42 1.59 7.72
N SER A 75 -7.28 0.99 6.89
CA SER A 75 -8.73 0.94 7.15
C SER A 75 -9.07 0.18 8.44
N LYS A 76 -8.47 -1.00 8.68
CA LYS A 76 -8.74 -1.77 9.90
C LYS A 76 -8.16 -1.10 11.14
N SER A 77 -7.05 -0.38 11.01
CA SER A 77 -6.52 0.43 12.10
C SER A 77 -7.48 1.55 12.52
N LEU A 78 -8.08 2.26 11.55
CA LEU A 78 -9.08 3.30 11.83
C LEU A 78 -10.40 2.73 12.35
N ILE A 79 -10.90 1.63 11.77
CA ILE A 79 -12.11 0.94 12.25
C ILE A 79 -11.94 0.50 13.71
N ALA A 80 -10.75 0.04 14.08
CA ALA A 80 -10.45 -0.34 15.45
C ALA A 80 -10.53 0.85 16.43
N ALA A 81 -10.05 2.03 16.04
CA ALA A 81 -10.19 3.25 16.83
C ALA A 81 -11.66 3.72 16.91
N ALA A 82 -12.36 3.75 15.77
CA ALA A 82 -13.77 4.12 15.68
C ALA A 82 -14.66 3.25 16.57
N ARG A 83 -14.42 1.92 16.61
CA ARG A 83 -15.13 0.99 17.50
C ARG A 83 -14.95 1.34 18.98
N ARG A 84 -13.75 1.75 19.41
CA ARG A 84 -13.48 2.15 20.79
C ARG A 84 -14.21 3.45 21.14
N VAL A 85 -14.14 4.44 20.26
CA VAL A 85 -14.88 5.70 20.42
C VAL A 85 -16.39 5.41 20.52
N HIS A 86 -16.92 4.54 19.65
CA HIS A 86 -18.33 4.15 19.70
C HIS A 86 -18.70 3.44 21.01
N ALA A 87 -17.86 2.52 21.49
CA ALA A 87 -18.09 1.81 22.75
C ALA A 87 -18.17 2.79 23.94
N VAL A 88 -17.24 3.76 24.01
CA VAL A 88 -17.25 4.80 25.05
C VAL A 88 -18.51 5.67 24.93
N ARG A 89 -18.85 6.14 23.72
CA ARG A 89 -20.06 6.95 23.47
C ARG A 89 -21.37 6.23 23.78
N THR A 90 -21.38 4.90 23.76
CA THR A 90 -22.58 4.09 24.01
C THR A 90 -22.55 3.36 25.34
N ALA A 91 -21.55 3.62 26.18
CA ALA A 91 -21.31 2.90 27.44
C ALA A 91 -22.46 3.05 28.45
N SER A 92 -23.21 4.15 28.40
CA SER A 92 -24.38 4.39 29.25
C SER A 92 -25.48 3.34 29.08
N LYS A 93 -25.59 2.72 27.91
CA LYS A 93 -26.53 1.59 27.65
C LYS A 93 -26.20 0.36 28.50
N PHE A 94 -24.98 0.28 29.02
CA PHE A 94 -24.49 -0.79 29.89
C PHE A 94 -24.33 -0.32 31.34
N GLY A 95 -24.92 0.82 31.71
CA GLY A 95 -24.85 1.36 33.07
C GLY A 95 -23.54 2.11 33.40
N VAL A 96 -22.62 2.25 32.45
CA VAL A 96 -21.36 3.01 32.63
C VAL A 96 -21.62 4.49 32.43
N ARG A 97 -21.43 5.30 33.47
CA ARG A 97 -21.60 6.76 33.41
C ARG A 97 -20.28 7.46 33.14
N ILE A 98 -20.26 8.35 32.16
CA ILE A 98 -19.11 9.19 31.81
C ILE A 98 -19.44 10.62 32.25
N SER A 99 -18.61 11.18 33.12
CA SER A 99 -18.85 12.48 33.74
C SER A 99 -18.39 13.66 32.87
N GLU A 100 -17.47 13.41 31.94
CA GLU A 100 -16.85 14.44 31.08
C GLU A 100 -17.19 14.22 29.60
N PRO A 101 -17.13 15.28 28.76
CA PRO A 101 -17.25 15.14 27.32
C PRO A 101 -16.20 14.18 26.75
N ILE A 102 -16.60 13.35 25.78
CA ILE A 102 -15.68 12.45 25.10
C ILE A 102 -14.92 13.23 24.03
N GLU A 103 -13.65 13.51 24.30
CA GLU A 103 -12.74 14.09 23.32
C GLU A 103 -12.13 13.01 22.42
N VAL A 104 -12.00 13.31 21.14
CA VAL A 104 -11.41 12.41 20.15
C VAL A 104 -10.23 13.13 19.50
N ASP A 105 -9.03 12.71 19.87
CA ASP A 105 -7.79 13.18 19.26
C ASP A 105 -7.53 12.42 17.95
N PHE A 106 -8.05 12.99 16.86
CA PHE A 106 -7.90 12.44 15.51
C PHE A 106 -6.44 12.39 15.03
N PRO A 107 -5.60 13.44 15.23
CA PRO A 107 -4.17 13.37 14.96
C PRO A 107 -3.50 12.13 15.56
N THR A 108 -3.74 11.84 16.85
CA THR A 108 -3.17 10.67 17.53
C THR A 108 -3.69 9.35 16.94
N ILE A 109 -4.96 9.28 16.54
CA ILE A 109 -5.52 8.09 15.85
C ILE A 109 -4.81 7.84 14.50
N MET A 110 -4.60 8.90 13.72
CA MET A 110 -3.96 8.82 12.41
C MET A 110 -2.47 8.49 12.53
N GLU A 111 -1.77 9.06 13.52
CA GLU A 111 -0.39 8.70 13.84
C GLU A 111 -0.28 7.22 14.21
N ARG A 112 -1.15 6.73 15.11
CA ARG A 112 -1.21 5.30 15.46
C ARG A 112 -1.43 4.44 14.23
N MET A 113 -2.29 4.85 13.30
CA MET A 113 -2.51 4.12 12.05
C MET A 113 -1.22 3.99 11.24
N ARG A 114 -0.48 5.10 11.05
CA ARG A 114 0.79 5.10 10.31
C ARG A 114 1.85 4.28 11.03
N ALA A 115 1.90 4.35 12.36
CA ALA A 115 2.79 3.52 13.17
C ALA A 115 2.54 2.01 12.98
N GLN A 116 1.27 1.58 12.99
CA GLN A 116 0.93 0.17 12.75
C GLN A 116 1.27 -0.27 11.33
N ARG A 117 1.02 0.58 10.33
CA ARG A 117 1.38 0.31 8.94
C ARG A 117 2.89 0.14 8.76
N SER A 118 3.67 1.09 9.28
CA SER A 118 5.13 1.04 9.27
C SER A 118 5.68 -0.19 10.00
N HIS A 119 5.15 -0.50 11.18
CA HIS A 119 5.59 -1.63 11.99
C HIS A 119 5.55 -2.97 11.25
N ILE A 120 4.53 -3.22 10.43
CA ILE A 120 4.38 -4.49 9.70
C ILE A 120 5.02 -4.47 8.30
N ALA A 121 5.43 -3.31 7.79
CA ALA A 121 5.93 -3.13 6.43
C ALA A 121 7.20 -3.94 6.13
N HIS A 122 7.95 -4.34 7.16
CA HIS A 122 9.13 -5.19 6.99
C HIS A 122 8.81 -6.55 6.33
N HIS A 123 7.57 -7.04 6.44
CA HIS A 123 7.10 -8.25 5.74
C HIS A 123 6.96 -8.07 4.23
N ASP A 124 6.81 -6.84 3.76
CA ASP A 124 6.64 -6.50 2.34
C ASP A 124 7.87 -5.76 1.79
N SER A 125 8.95 -5.65 2.58
CA SER A 125 10.13 -4.84 2.24
C SER A 125 10.95 -5.40 1.09
N ALA A 126 11.62 -4.51 0.34
CA ALA A 126 12.51 -4.88 -0.75
C ALA A 126 13.64 -5.81 -0.26
N ALA A 127 14.24 -5.47 0.90
CA ALA A 127 15.29 -6.26 1.53
C ALA A 127 14.84 -7.68 1.90
N ARG A 128 13.60 -7.86 2.38
CA ARG A 128 13.06 -9.20 2.67
C ARG A 128 12.96 -10.03 1.40
N PHE A 129 12.42 -9.47 0.32
CA PHE A 129 12.26 -10.18 -0.94
C PHE A 129 13.61 -10.51 -1.59
N GLN A 130 14.57 -9.59 -1.53
CA GLN A 130 15.95 -9.86 -1.91
C GLN A 130 16.55 -11.03 -1.10
N GLY A 131 16.31 -11.06 0.22
CA GLY A 131 16.74 -12.16 1.10
C GLY A 131 16.08 -13.52 0.78
N LEU A 132 14.95 -13.52 0.07
CA LEU A 132 14.30 -14.74 -0.45
C LEU A 132 14.84 -15.18 -1.82
N GLY A 133 15.84 -14.48 -2.36
CA GLY A 133 16.40 -14.76 -3.69
C GLY A 133 15.59 -14.16 -4.85
N VAL A 134 14.73 -13.17 -4.58
CA VAL A 134 13.99 -12.43 -5.61
C VAL A 134 14.78 -11.18 -6.00
N ASP A 135 15.01 -10.97 -7.29
CA ASP A 135 15.55 -9.71 -7.79
C ASP A 135 14.44 -8.66 -7.80
N VAL A 136 14.53 -7.65 -6.94
CA VAL A 136 13.52 -6.60 -6.80
C VAL A 136 13.93 -5.37 -7.62
N PHE A 137 13.11 -5.03 -8.61
CA PHE A 137 13.25 -3.85 -9.45
C PHE A 137 12.19 -2.81 -9.07
N LEU A 138 12.64 -1.62 -8.70
CA LEU A 138 11.76 -0.48 -8.46
C LEU A 138 11.71 0.40 -9.72
N GLY A 139 10.51 0.60 -10.26
CA GLY A 139 10.27 1.36 -11.48
C GLY A 139 9.02 0.91 -12.25
N ASP A 140 8.64 1.70 -13.24
CA ASP A 140 7.57 1.36 -14.16
C ASP A 140 8.00 0.24 -15.12
N ALA A 141 7.05 -0.66 -15.42
CA ALA A 141 7.27 -1.76 -16.35
C ALA A 141 6.38 -1.62 -17.58
N ALA A 142 6.95 -1.86 -18.76
CA ALA A 142 6.20 -2.01 -20.01
C ALA A 142 6.65 -3.27 -20.74
N PHE A 143 5.74 -3.97 -21.40
CA PHE A 143 6.12 -5.06 -22.31
C PHE A 143 6.90 -4.50 -23.50
N ALA A 144 7.98 -5.17 -23.87
CA ALA A 144 8.67 -4.89 -25.13
C ALA A 144 7.94 -5.57 -26.30
N ASP A 145 8.22 -5.09 -27.51
CA ASP A 145 7.62 -5.61 -28.75
C ASP A 145 8.10 -7.02 -29.12
N ASP A 146 9.13 -7.56 -28.44
CA ASP A 146 9.68 -8.90 -28.67
C ASP A 146 8.80 -10.03 -28.10
N GLY A 147 7.79 -9.69 -27.29
CA GLY A 147 6.89 -10.62 -26.62
C GLY A 147 7.52 -11.51 -25.54
N GLN A 148 8.78 -11.26 -25.17
CA GLN A 148 9.54 -12.10 -24.22
C GLN A 148 10.34 -11.28 -23.18
N SER A 149 10.22 -9.96 -23.20
CA SER A 149 10.81 -9.08 -22.20
C SER A 149 9.87 -7.98 -21.72
N VAL A 150 10.18 -7.48 -20.53
CA VAL A 150 9.66 -6.22 -20.01
C VAL A 150 10.79 -5.23 -19.87
N VAL A 151 10.53 -3.94 -20.05
CA VAL A 151 11.51 -2.87 -19.83
C VAL A 151 11.18 -2.17 -18.52
N VAL A 152 12.18 -2.02 -17.66
CA VAL A 152 12.12 -1.26 -16.41
C VAL A 152 13.26 -0.27 -16.38
N ASN A 153 12.95 1.03 -16.32
CA ASN A 153 13.96 2.12 -16.37
C ASN A 153 14.97 1.93 -17.52
N ASP A 154 14.47 1.70 -18.73
CA ASP A 154 15.27 1.42 -19.95
C ASP A 154 16.09 0.12 -19.95
N VAL A 155 15.96 -0.71 -18.91
CA VAL A 155 16.64 -1.99 -18.80
C VAL A 155 15.68 -3.13 -19.21
N PRO A 156 16.00 -3.90 -20.28
CA PRO A 156 15.19 -5.05 -20.67
C PRO A 156 15.43 -6.23 -19.71
N ILE A 157 14.34 -6.90 -19.34
CA ILE A 157 14.30 -8.07 -18.46
C ILE A 157 13.56 -9.19 -19.19
N SER A 158 14.31 -10.20 -19.63
CA SER A 158 13.75 -11.35 -20.35
C SER A 158 13.16 -12.38 -19.40
N PHE A 159 12.05 -13.02 -19.80
CA PHE A 159 11.34 -14.00 -18.97
C PHE A 159 10.86 -15.22 -19.74
N TRP A 160 10.67 -16.35 -19.04
CA TRP A 160 9.94 -17.52 -19.55
C TRP A 160 8.44 -17.38 -19.33
N LYS A 161 8.05 -16.97 -18.12
CA LYS A 161 6.68 -16.66 -17.75
C LYS A 161 6.62 -15.28 -17.12
N THR A 162 5.47 -14.64 -17.29
CA THR A 162 5.16 -13.40 -16.59
C THR A 162 3.80 -13.54 -15.91
N VAL A 163 3.63 -12.86 -14.78
CA VAL A 163 2.34 -12.69 -14.13
C VAL A 163 2.10 -11.20 -13.89
N VAL A 164 0.93 -10.73 -14.30
CA VAL A 164 0.51 -9.33 -14.18
C VAL A 164 -0.34 -9.18 -12.92
N CYS A 165 0.23 -8.53 -11.91
CA CYS A 165 -0.33 -8.33 -10.57
C CYS A 165 -0.50 -6.84 -10.25
N THR A 166 -0.87 -6.03 -11.25
CA THR A 166 -0.88 -4.55 -11.20
C THR A 166 -2.00 -3.94 -10.34
N GLY A 167 -2.90 -4.76 -9.80
CA GLY A 167 -3.98 -4.31 -8.92
C GLY A 167 -5.06 -3.49 -9.65
N ALA A 168 -5.63 -2.53 -8.93
CA ALA A 168 -6.68 -1.64 -9.43
C ALA A 168 -6.39 -0.20 -8.98
N ARG A 169 -7.25 0.74 -9.38
CA ARG A 169 -7.21 2.14 -8.95
C ARG A 169 -8.62 2.65 -8.65
N ALA A 170 -8.74 3.67 -7.81
CA ALA A 170 -10.02 4.30 -7.54
C ALA A 170 -10.67 4.83 -8.83
N HIS A 171 -11.93 4.44 -9.07
CA HIS A 171 -12.73 5.03 -10.14
C HIS A 171 -13.39 6.33 -9.64
N VAL A 172 -13.12 7.44 -10.33
CA VAL A 172 -13.71 8.74 -10.02
C VAL A 172 -14.88 8.97 -10.98
N PRO A 173 -16.13 9.09 -10.49
CA PRO A 173 -17.28 9.26 -11.36
C PRO A 173 -17.28 10.64 -12.02
N ASP A 174 -17.81 10.71 -13.25
CA ASP A 174 -17.97 11.96 -14.00
C ASP A 174 -19.16 12.77 -13.48
N ILE A 175 -18.96 13.43 -12.34
CA ILE A 175 -19.94 14.30 -11.70
C ILE A 175 -19.49 15.75 -11.90
N PRO A 176 -20.33 16.61 -12.53
CA PRO A 176 -20.00 18.02 -12.72
C PRO A 176 -19.60 18.70 -11.41
N GLY A 177 -18.42 19.34 -11.42
CA GLY A 177 -17.88 20.07 -10.27
C GLY A 177 -17.09 19.22 -9.25
N LEU A 178 -17.09 17.88 -9.33
CA LEU A 178 -16.41 17.01 -8.36
C LEU A 178 -14.90 17.26 -8.29
N ALA A 179 -14.23 17.40 -9.44
CA ALA A 179 -12.80 17.70 -9.47
C ALA A 179 -12.48 19.09 -8.91
N ALA A 180 -13.36 20.07 -9.11
CA ALA A 180 -13.14 21.45 -8.69
C ALA A 180 -13.25 21.66 -7.17
N VAL A 181 -14.05 20.82 -6.47
CA VAL A 181 -14.22 20.92 -5.02
C VAL A 181 -13.13 20.18 -4.23
N GLY A 182 -12.30 19.39 -4.91
CA GLY A 182 -11.38 18.44 -4.28
C GLY A 182 -12.14 17.24 -3.70
N TYR A 183 -11.61 16.05 -3.91
CA TYR A 183 -12.18 14.81 -3.38
C TYR A 183 -11.10 13.94 -2.76
N LEU A 184 -11.53 13.04 -1.88
CA LEU A 184 -10.68 12.01 -1.31
C LEU A 184 -11.02 10.67 -1.94
N THR A 185 -10.01 9.82 -2.08
CA THR A 185 -10.14 8.41 -2.45
C THR A 185 -9.57 7.55 -1.32
N ASN A 186 -9.63 6.22 -1.45
CA ASN A 186 -8.92 5.34 -0.51
C ASN A 186 -7.41 5.62 -0.49
N GLU A 187 -6.84 6.17 -1.56
CA GLU A 187 -5.42 6.50 -1.65
C GLU A 187 -5.05 7.77 -0.86
N THR A 188 -5.98 8.73 -0.71
CA THR A 188 -5.70 10.04 -0.09
C THR A 188 -6.34 10.23 1.29
N LEU A 189 -7.42 9.51 1.60
CA LEU A 189 -8.12 9.61 2.90
C LEU A 189 -7.19 9.33 4.09
N PHE A 190 -6.27 8.37 3.95
CA PHE A 190 -5.38 7.98 5.04
C PHE A 190 -4.23 8.97 5.30
N SER A 191 -4.09 10.00 4.48
CA SER A 191 -3.13 11.10 4.69
C SER A 191 -3.72 12.26 5.49
N LEU A 192 -5.01 12.23 5.84
CA LEU A 192 -5.61 13.26 6.68
C LEU A 192 -4.92 13.33 8.05
N THR A 193 -4.57 14.55 8.48
CA THR A 193 -4.05 14.83 9.82
C THR A 193 -5.10 15.49 10.71
N GLU A 194 -6.16 16.05 10.11
CA GLU A 194 -7.26 16.72 10.80
C GLU A 194 -8.59 16.02 10.51
N GLN A 195 -9.46 15.99 11.52
CA GLN A 195 -10.77 15.37 11.36
C GLN A 195 -11.70 16.28 10.54
N PRO A 196 -12.26 15.79 9.42
CA PRO A 196 -13.26 16.55 8.70
C PRO A 196 -14.50 16.74 9.58
N ARG A 197 -14.95 17.98 9.76
CA ARG A 197 -16.20 18.29 10.51
C ARG A 197 -17.42 17.61 9.89
N ARG A 198 -17.41 17.44 8.57
CA ARG A 198 -18.44 16.78 7.77
C ARG A 198 -17.75 16.02 6.66
N LEU A 199 -18.17 14.77 6.43
CA LEU A 199 -17.68 13.92 5.35
C LEU A 199 -18.88 13.36 4.59
N ALA A 200 -18.90 13.54 3.27
CA ALA A 200 -19.85 12.89 2.38
C ALA A 200 -19.15 11.72 1.70
N VAL A 201 -19.83 10.58 1.60
CA VAL A 201 -19.31 9.37 0.95
C VAL A 201 -20.16 9.10 -0.30
N ILE A 202 -19.52 9.07 -1.47
CA ILE A 202 -20.16 8.78 -2.75
C ILE A 202 -19.80 7.35 -3.15
N GLY A 203 -20.71 6.41 -2.85
CA GLY A 203 -20.53 4.98 -3.07
C GLY A 203 -20.96 4.18 -1.84
N GLY A 204 -21.79 3.14 -2.04
CA GLY A 204 -22.30 2.27 -0.97
C GLY A 204 -21.65 0.88 -0.94
N GLY A 205 -20.51 0.73 -1.63
CA GLY A 205 -19.73 -0.51 -1.64
C GLY A 205 -19.03 -0.76 -0.30
N PRO A 206 -18.36 -1.92 -0.15
CA PRO A 206 -17.70 -2.31 1.10
C PRO A 206 -16.35 -1.61 1.35
N ILE A 207 -15.91 -0.72 0.46
CA ILE A 207 -14.67 0.05 0.58
C ILE A 207 -14.75 1.02 1.75
#